data_AF-A0A2D3T8G7-F1
#
_entry.id   AF-A0A2D3T8G7-F1
#
_cell.length_a   1.000
_cell.length_b   1.000
_cell.length_c   1.000
_cell.angle_alpha   90.00
_cell.angle_beta   90.00
_cell.angle_gamma   90.00
#
_symmetry.space_group_name_H-M   'P 1'
#
loop_
_entity.id
_entity.type
_entity.pdbx_description
1 polymer ?
#
loop_
_entity_poly.entity_id
_entity_poly.type
_entity_poly.pdbx_seq_one_letter_code
_entity_poly.pdbx_strand_id
1 'polypeptide(L)'
;MKNALWTFQRGLSRLCSRLMVRGTNSTAACQRVDVSLMAGETKAGMEYLEPYGFTGIAHAGAEGVALFLSGDRSHGIVINMADRRYRLKDLQTGEVALYTDEGDHIVLKRGRVIEVTTDTFVVKAKNKVVLDTPRVDTSGEITAEKSIVSQSEIQDKLGSLSSMRDQYNRHTHPGDSGGSTGQPHQRMR
;
A
#
# COMPACT_ATOMS: atom_id res chain seq x y z
N MET A 1 30.66 -49.06 7.40
CA MET A 1 30.39 -49.16 5.95
C MET A 1 29.18 -48.28 5.62
N LYS A 2 29.29 -47.38 4.65
CA LYS A 2 28.16 -46.55 4.20
C LYS A 2 27.23 -47.46 3.39
N ASN A 3 26.02 -47.71 3.86
CA ASN A 3 25.02 -48.50 3.15
C ASN A 3 24.11 -47.57 2.31
N ALA A 4 23.32 -48.16 1.40
CA ALA A 4 22.44 -47.40 0.51
C ALA A 4 21.47 -46.48 1.26
N LEU A 5 20.97 -46.93 2.42
CA LEU A 5 20.11 -46.14 3.32
C LEU A 5 20.80 -44.87 3.83
N TRP A 6 22.07 -44.95 4.21
CA TRP A 6 22.84 -43.80 4.66
C TRP A 6 23.06 -42.77 3.55
N THR A 7 23.34 -43.23 2.32
CA THR A 7 23.51 -42.35 1.15
C THR A 7 22.19 -41.66 0.81
N PHE A 8 21.09 -42.40 0.85
CA PHE A 8 19.75 -41.87 0.64
C PHE A 8 19.37 -40.83 1.71
N GLN A 9 19.56 -41.15 2.99
CA GLN A 9 19.27 -40.25 4.11
C GLN A 9 20.06 -38.94 3.99
N ARG A 10 21.32 -39.02 3.58
CA ARG A 10 22.16 -37.84 3.33
C ARG A 10 21.65 -37.00 2.14
N GLY A 11 21.24 -37.65 1.05
CA GLY A 11 20.63 -36.95 -0.09
C GLY A 11 19.35 -36.22 0.31
N LEU A 12 18.48 -36.91 1.06
CA LEU A 12 17.22 -36.36 1.57
C LEU A 12 17.46 -35.15 2.48
N SER A 13 18.46 -35.21 3.38
CA SER A 13 18.78 -34.10 4.28
C SER A 13 19.29 -32.82 3.59
N ARG A 14 19.66 -32.90 2.30
CA ARG A 14 20.21 -31.79 1.53
C ARG A 14 19.17 -31.04 0.70
N LEU A 15 17.96 -31.61 0.55
CA LEU A 15 16.91 -31.07 -0.32
C LEU A 15 16.39 -29.72 0.15
N CYS A 16 16.26 -29.51 1.45
CA CYS A 16 15.71 -28.28 2.02
C CYS A 16 16.70 -27.68 3.01
N SER A 17 16.84 -26.36 3.00
CA SER A 17 17.70 -25.67 3.97
C SER A 17 17.09 -24.35 4.37
N ARG A 18 17.11 -24.07 5.67
CA ARG A 18 16.91 -22.70 6.16
C ARG A 18 18.09 -21.85 5.79
N LEU A 19 17.83 -20.58 5.55
CA LEU A 19 18.84 -19.61 5.18
C LEU A 19 18.64 -18.26 5.86
N MET A 20 19.70 -17.47 5.84
CA MET A 20 19.73 -16.06 6.23
C MET A 20 20.28 -15.25 5.05
N VAL A 21 19.58 -14.19 4.67
CA VAL A 21 19.94 -13.27 3.59
C VAL A 21 21.17 -12.48 3.97
N ARG A 22 22.14 -12.41 3.06
CA ARG A 22 23.32 -11.52 3.16
C ARG A 22 23.21 -10.32 2.22
N GLY A 23 22.61 -10.52 1.05
CA GLY A 23 22.45 -9.50 0.04
C GLY A 23 21.47 -9.93 -1.04
N THR A 24 20.99 -8.95 -1.80
CA THR A 24 19.99 -9.14 -2.86
C THR A 24 20.39 -8.33 -4.09
N ASN A 25 20.17 -8.89 -5.27
CA ASN A 25 20.29 -8.21 -6.55
C ASN A 25 18.99 -8.36 -7.34
N SER A 26 18.27 -7.25 -7.50
CA SER A 26 16.97 -7.16 -8.18
C SER A 26 17.05 -6.59 -9.60
N THR A 27 18.25 -6.51 -10.20
CA THR A 27 18.42 -6.00 -11.58
C THR A 27 18.16 -7.05 -12.66
N ALA A 28 18.25 -8.33 -12.31
CA ALA A 28 18.00 -9.44 -13.23
C ALA A 28 16.51 -9.79 -13.30
N ALA A 29 16.09 -10.46 -14.39
CA ALA A 29 14.69 -10.88 -14.57
C ALA A 29 14.17 -11.82 -13.47
N CYS A 30 15.07 -12.61 -12.87
CA CYS A 30 14.83 -13.36 -11.65
C CYS A 30 15.72 -12.77 -10.55
N GLN A 31 15.13 -12.40 -9.42
CA GLN A 31 15.88 -11.83 -8.29
C GLN A 31 16.92 -12.83 -7.80
N ARG A 32 18.13 -12.34 -7.53
CA ARG A 32 19.24 -13.14 -7.01
C ARG A 32 19.51 -12.78 -5.56
N VAL A 33 19.81 -13.79 -4.75
CA VAL A 33 20.01 -13.63 -3.31
C VAL A 33 21.29 -14.34 -2.88
N ASP A 34 22.11 -13.62 -2.12
CA ASP A 34 23.27 -14.17 -1.44
C ASP A 34 22.84 -14.60 -0.04
N VAL A 35 23.17 -15.83 0.35
CA VAL A 35 22.62 -16.47 1.54
C VAL A 35 23.68 -17.19 2.36
N SER A 36 23.46 -17.23 3.68
CA SER A 36 24.07 -18.20 4.59
C SER A 36 23.09 -19.32 4.85
N LEU A 37 23.53 -20.55 4.67
CA LEU A 37 22.79 -21.78 4.90
C LEU A 37 23.27 -22.40 6.21
N MET A 38 22.57 -23.45 6.66
CA MET A 38 22.95 -24.19 7.85
C MET A 38 24.38 -24.77 7.73
N ALA A 39 25.03 -24.97 8.89
CA ALA A 39 26.42 -25.44 8.99
C ALA A 39 27.46 -24.53 8.33
N GLY A 40 27.18 -23.23 8.20
CA GLY A 40 28.16 -22.22 7.76
C GLY A 40 28.39 -22.16 6.25
N GLU A 41 27.62 -22.91 5.45
CA GLU A 41 27.71 -22.83 3.99
C GLU A 41 27.19 -21.47 3.50
N THR A 42 27.89 -20.85 2.56
CA THR A 42 27.46 -19.60 1.93
C THR A 42 27.28 -19.81 0.43
N LYS A 43 26.25 -19.18 -0.13
CA LYS A 43 26.02 -19.16 -1.59
C LYS A 43 25.72 -17.76 -2.06
N ALA A 44 26.20 -17.46 -3.25
CA ALA A 44 25.93 -16.20 -3.92
C ALA A 44 25.06 -16.46 -5.15
N GLY A 45 24.21 -15.49 -5.48
CA GLY A 45 23.44 -15.49 -6.71
C GLY A 45 22.38 -16.59 -6.82
N MET A 46 21.86 -17.12 -5.70
CA MET A 46 20.76 -18.08 -5.74
C MET A 46 19.50 -17.41 -6.26
N GLU A 47 18.74 -18.11 -7.11
CA GLU A 47 17.49 -17.60 -7.66
C GLU A 47 16.42 -17.53 -6.58
N TYR A 48 15.66 -16.43 -6.55
CA TYR A 48 14.46 -16.27 -5.73
C TYR A 48 13.24 -16.18 -6.63
N LEU A 49 12.39 -17.21 -6.58
CA LEU A 49 11.16 -17.27 -7.35
C LEU A 49 10.04 -16.59 -6.58
N GLU A 50 9.73 -15.36 -6.96
CA GLU A 50 8.65 -14.57 -6.37
C GLU A 50 7.28 -14.99 -6.91
N PRO A 51 6.23 -15.01 -6.07
CA PRO A 51 4.86 -15.12 -6.56
C PRO A 51 4.53 -13.98 -7.52
N TYR A 52 3.93 -14.27 -8.68
CA TYR A 52 3.54 -13.25 -9.65
C TYR A 52 2.68 -12.16 -9.01
N GLY A 53 3.00 -10.89 -9.30
CA GLY A 53 2.32 -9.73 -8.74
C GLY A 53 2.88 -9.25 -7.39
N PHE A 54 3.85 -9.97 -6.81
CA PHE A 54 4.57 -9.56 -5.60
C PHE A 54 6.06 -9.48 -5.90
N THR A 55 6.70 -8.41 -5.45
CA THR A 55 8.16 -8.31 -5.45
C THR A 55 8.61 -7.59 -4.19
N GLY A 56 9.69 -8.04 -3.58
CA GLY A 56 10.18 -7.49 -2.33
C GLY A 56 11.68 -7.70 -2.15
N ILE A 57 12.36 -6.64 -1.71
CA ILE A 57 13.78 -6.69 -1.38
C ILE A 57 13.90 -6.83 0.14
N ALA A 58 14.23 -8.03 0.58
CA ALA A 58 14.42 -8.31 1.99
C ALA A 58 15.76 -7.72 2.49
N HIS A 59 15.75 -7.22 3.71
CA HIS A 59 16.96 -6.73 4.36
C HIS A 59 17.96 -7.85 4.64
N ALA A 60 19.25 -7.49 4.70
CA ALA A 60 20.26 -8.40 5.23
C ALA A 60 19.86 -8.87 6.63
N GLY A 61 19.98 -10.17 6.86
CA GLY A 61 19.51 -10.84 8.07
C GLY A 61 18.06 -11.32 8.05
N ALA A 62 17.30 -11.06 6.98
CA ALA A 62 16.04 -11.76 6.75
C ALA A 62 16.28 -13.27 6.63
N GLU A 63 15.26 -14.06 6.92
CA GLU A 63 15.35 -15.52 6.92
C GLU A 63 14.55 -16.10 5.78
N GLY A 64 14.85 -17.33 5.39
CA GLY A 64 14.10 -17.98 4.33
C GLY A 64 14.28 -19.49 4.29
N VAL A 65 13.75 -20.07 3.22
CA VAL A 65 13.92 -21.48 2.88
C VAL A 65 14.37 -21.59 1.44
N ALA A 66 15.38 -22.42 1.21
CA ALA A 66 15.83 -22.83 -0.11
C ALA A 66 15.60 -24.32 -0.35
N LEU A 67 15.23 -24.62 -1.59
CA LEU A 67 15.14 -25.97 -2.15
C LEU A 67 16.36 -26.24 -3.02
N PHE A 68 16.84 -27.49 -2.97
CA PHE A 68 17.99 -27.98 -3.70
C PHE A 68 17.55 -29.22 -4.46
N LEU A 69 17.19 -29.03 -5.73
CA LEU A 69 16.65 -30.10 -6.57
C LEU A 69 17.68 -31.23 -6.68
N SER A 70 17.21 -32.48 -6.53
CA SER A 70 18.07 -33.68 -6.50
C SER A 70 19.16 -33.70 -5.42
N GLY A 71 19.10 -32.79 -4.43
CA GLY A 71 20.09 -32.67 -3.36
C GLY A 71 21.41 -32.02 -3.80
N ASP A 72 21.44 -31.49 -5.03
CA ASP A 72 22.58 -30.72 -5.53
C ASP A 72 22.62 -29.35 -4.87
N ARG A 73 23.71 -29.07 -4.16
CA ARG A 73 23.91 -27.80 -3.48
C ARG A 73 24.37 -26.70 -4.42
N SER A 74 24.78 -27.00 -5.65
CA SER A 74 25.22 -25.97 -6.60
C SER A 74 24.05 -25.11 -7.12
N HIS A 75 22.86 -25.71 -7.25
CA HIS A 75 21.67 -25.08 -7.82
C HIS A 75 20.51 -25.06 -6.82
N GLY A 76 20.58 -24.12 -5.88
CA GLY A 76 19.49 -23.88 -4.94
C GLY A 76 18.54 -22.79 -5.43
N ILE A 77 17.26 -22.93 -5.09
CA ILE A 77 16.20 -21.94 -5.34
C ILE A 77 15.62 -21.50 -3.99
N VAL A 78 15.63 -20.20 -3.72
CA VAL A 78 14.92 -19.60 -2.60
C VAL A 78 13.44 -19.54 -2.96
N ILE A 79 12.57 -20.05 -2.09
CA ILE A 79 11.11 -20.11 -2.33
C ILE A 79 10.31 -19.22 -1.39
N ASN A 80 10.92 -18.75 -0.30
CA ASN A 80 10.30 -17.84 0.63
C ASN A 80 11.38 -17.07 1.40
N MET A 81 11.13 -15.77 1.60
CA MET A 81 11.87 -14.93 2.52
C MET A 81 10.89 -14.22 3.45
N ALA A 82 11.29 -14.07 4.71
CA ALA A 82 10.55 -13.35 5.73
C ALA A 82 11.52 -12.60 6.63
N ASP A 83 11.16 -11.38 7.00
CA ASP A 83 11.88 -10.62 8.01
C ASP A 83 11.01 -10.46 9.25
N ARG A 84 11.33 -11.25 10.28
CA ARG A 84 10.58 -11.24 11.54
C ARG A 84 10.70 -9.92 12.31
N ARG A 85 11.71 -9.08 12.02
CA ARG A 85 11.89 -7.77 12.67
C ARG A 85 10.74 -6.82 12.35
N TYR A 86 10.22 -6.91 11.13
CA TYR A 86 9.21 -6.01 10.59
C TYR A 86 7.84 -6.67 10.42
N ARG A 87 7.70 -7.94 10.84
CA ARG A 87 6.43 -8.66 10.76
C ARG A 87 5.35 -7.89 11.50
N LEU A 88 4.32 -7.46 10.77
CA LEU A 88 3.13 -6.85 11.35
C LEU A 88 2.48 -7.80 12.37
N LYS A 89 2.20 -7.33 13.59
CA LYS A 89 1.63 -8.13 14.68
C LYS A 89 0.15 -7.81 14.88
N ASP A 90 -0.50 -8.54 15.77
CA ASP A 90 -1.85 -8.25 16.28
C ASP A 90 -2.98 -8.23 15.23
N LEU A 91 -2.79 -8.89 14.08
CA LEU A 91 -3.85 -9.16 13.11
C LEU A 91 -4.82 -10.22 13.65
N GLN A 92 -6.11 -10.03 13.40
CA GLN A 92 -7.12 -11.04 13.70
C GLN A 92 -7.07 -12.19 12.70
N THR A 93 -7.54 -13.37 13.12
CA THR A 93 -7.62 -14.53 12.23
C THR A 93 -8.44 -14.21 10.97
N GLY A 94 -7.82 -14.43 9.81
CA GLY A 94 -8.41 -14.18 8.49
C GLY A 94 -8.08 -12.82 7.87
N GLU A 95 -7.44 -11.91 8.61
CA GLU A 95 -6.92 -10.66 8.07
C GLU A 95 -5.62 -10.88 7.28
N VAL A 96 -5.41 -10.05 6.25
CA VAL A 96 -4.25 -10.11 5.36
C VAL A 96 -3.70 -8.71 5.20
N ALA A 97 -2.37 -8.57 5.13
CA ALA A 97 -1.71 -7.28 5.01
C ALA A 97 -0.52 -7.31 4.05
N LEU A 98 -0.30 -6.18 3.37
CA LEU A 98 0.96 -5.81 2.73
C LEU A 98 1.62 -4.73 3.59
N TYR A 99 2.92 -4.81 3.85
CA TYR A 99 3.62 -3.91 4.76
C TYR A 99 5.10 -3.72 4.39
N THR A 100 5.68 -2.60 4.83
CA THR A 100 7.12 -2.29 4.72
C THR A 100 7.78 -2.24 6.10
N ASP A 101 9.11 -2.16 6.14
CA ASP A 101 9.89 -1.96 7.36
C ASP A 101 9.76 -0.56 7.96
N GLU A 102 9.33 0.42 7.16
CA GLU A 102 9.11 1.81 7.59
C GLU A 102 7.77 1.99 8.33
N GLY A 103 6.89 0.98 8.31
CA GLY A 103 5.62 0.96 9.03
C GLY A 103 4.39 1.19 8.15
N ASP A 104 4.57 1.49 6.85
CA ASP A 104 3.46 1.57 5.91
C ASP A 104 2.78 0.21 5.76
N HIS A 105 1.45 0.21 5.68
CA HIS A 105 0.71 -1.01 5.43
C HIS A 105 -0.67 -0.80 4.81
N ILE A 106 -1.13 -1.84 4.11
CA ILE A 106 -2.50 -2.01 3.63
C ILE A 106 -3.05 -3.28 4.28
N VAL A 107 -4.08 -3.16 5.10
CA VAL A 107 -4.68 -4.29 5.83
C VAL A 107 -6.12 -4.52 5.38
N LEU A 108 -6.43 -5.74 4.95
CA LEU A 108 -7.78 -6.23 4.68
C LEU A 108 -8.35 -6.81 5.99
N LYS A 109 -9.05 -5.96 6.74
CA LYS A 109 -9.59 -6.25 8.07
C LYS A 109 -10.90 -7.03 8.03
N ARG A 110 -11.30 -7.58 9.18
CA ARG A 110 -12.67 -8.09 9.36
C ARG A 110 -13.70 -6.96 9.22
N GLY A 111 -14.94 -7.32 8.87
CA GLY A 111 -16.00 -6.33 8.60
C GLY A 111 -15.95 -5.71 7.20
N ARG A 112 -15.08 -6.20 6.30
CA ARG A 112 -14.90 -5.70 4.92
C ARG A 112 -14.32 -4.28 4.88
N VAL A 113 -13.32 -4.03 5.72
CA VAL A 113 -12.61 -2.75 5.80
C VAL A 113 -11.22 -2.91 5.22
N ILE A 114 -10.82 -1.99 4.36
CA ILE A 114 -9.43 -1.84 3.92
C ILE A 114 -8.88 -0.60 4.62
N GLU A 115 -7.81 -0.77 5.38
CA GLU A 115 -7.12 0.29 6.11
C GLU A 115 -5.74 0.49 5.48
N VAL A 116 -5.45 1.73 5.09
CA VAL A 116 -4.15 2.12 4.51
C VAL A 116 -3.51 3.11 5.47
N THR A 117 -2.33 2.77 5.97
CA THR A 117 -1.53 3.60 6.87
C THR A 117 -0.24 3.97 6.18
N THR A 118 0.02 5.27 6.02
CA THR A 118 1.24 5.81 5.41
C THR A 118 1.37 7.30 5.71
N ASP A 119 2.59 7.83 5.64
CA ASP A 119 2.86 9.27 5.75
C ASP A 119 2.42 10.04 4.50
N THR A 120 2.51 9.44 3.30
CA THR A 120 2.16 10.11 2.04
C THR A 120 1.45 9.16 1.08
N PHE A 121 0.15 9.35 0.90
CA PHE A 121 -0.67 8.53 0.00
C PHE A 121 -0.89 9.23 -1.36
N VAL A 122 -0.25 8.71 -2.42
CA VAL A 122 -0.33 9.28 -3.77
C VAL A 122 -1.12 8.38 -4.72
N VAL A 123 -2.22 8.90 -5.27
CA VAL A 123 -3.02 8.20 -6.29
C VAL A 123 -2.75 8.81 -7.67
N LYS A 124 -2.02 8.08 -8.53
CA LYS A 124 -1.74 8.48 -9.92
C LYS A 124 -2.64 7.74 -10.89
N ALA A 125 -3.77 8.34 -11.25
CA ALA A 125 -4.71 7.80 -12.24
C ALA A 125 -4.70 8.64 -13.53
N LYS A 126 -4.57 8.00 -14.69
CA LYS A 126 -4.50 8.69 -16.00
C LYS A 126 -5.82 9.36 -16.39
N ASN A 127 -6.95 8.73 -16.08
CA ASN A 127 -8.26 9.12 -16.61
C ASN A 127 -9.20 9.68 -15.54
N LYS A 128 -9.43 8.91 -14.46
CA LYS A 128 -10.44 9.25 -13.44
C LYS A 128 -10.17 8.53 -12.13
N VAL A 129 -10.48 9.18 -11.01
CA VAL A 129 -10.70 8.57 -9.69
C VAL A 129 -12.20 8.64 -9.39
N VAL A 130 -12.81 7.55 -8.91
CA VAL A 130 -14.22 7.48 -8.52
C VAL A 130 -14.32 7.06 -7.06
N LEU A 131 -15.06 7.82 -6.26
CA LEU A 131 -15.40 7.50 -4.88
C LEU A 131 -16.92 7.28 -4.81
N ASP A 132 -17.35 6.02 -4.94
CA ASP A 132 -18.77 5.65 -4.85
C ASP A 132 -19.14 5.36 -3.39
N THR A 133 -19.40 6.43 -2.65
CA THR A 133 -19.77 6.41 -1.24
C THR A 133 -20.70 7.59 -0.94
N PRO A 134 -21.67 7.45 -0.03
CA PRO A 134 -22.50 8.56 0.41
C PRO A 134 -21.73 9.71 1.07
N ARG A 135 -20.54 9.44 1.61
CA ARG A 135 -19.75 10.43 2.37
C ARG A 135 -18.25 10.25 2.15
N VAL A 136 -17.56 11.38 2.00
CA VAL A 136 -16.09 11.49 1.99
C VAL A 136 -15.73 12.53 3.06
N ASP A 137 -14.95 12.11 4.05
CA ASP A 137 -14.48 12.98 5.13
C ASP A 137 -12.97 13.24 4.98
N THR A 138 -12.56 14.49 5.19
CA THR A 138 -11.15 14.89 5.30
C THR A 138 -11.02 15.91 6.42
N SER A 139 -9.95 15.81 7.21
CA SER A 139 -9.62 16.77 8.26
C SER A 139 -8.81 17.97 7.75
N GLY A 140 -8.24 17.86 6.55
CA GLY A 140 -7.36 18.85 5.94
C GLY A 140 -8.00 19.66 4.82
N GLU A 141 -7.20 20.52 4.22
CA GLU A 141 -7.57 21.33 3.05
C GLU A 141 -7.82 20.46 1.81
N ILE A 142 -8.73 20.94 0.94
CA ILE A 142 -8.93 20.41 -0.40
C ILE A 142 -8.54 21.49 -1.41
N THR A 143 -7.46 21.26 -2.17
CA THR A 143 -7.04 22.12 -3.27
C THR A 143 -7.38 21.48 -4.62
N ALA A 144 -8.02 22.22 -5.52
CA ALA A 144 -8.30 21.79 -6.88
C ALA A 144 -7.80 22.82 -7.89
N GLU A 145 -6.98 22.41 -8.85
CA GLU A 145 -6.44 23.30 -9.91
C GLU A 145 -7.52 23.76 -10.91
N LYS A 146 -8.63 23.02 -10.98
CA LYS A 146 -9.76 23.26 -11.89
C LYS A 146 -11.05 23.37 -11.09
N SER A 147 -12.17 23.46 -11.80
CA SER A 147 -13.49 23.63 -11.22
C SER A 147 -13.89 22.47 -10.30
N ILE A 148 -14.47 22.82 -9.15
CA ILE A 148 -15.28 21.93 -8.33
C ILE A 148 -16.74 22.14 -8.76
N VAL A 149 -17.38 21.07 -9.23
CA VAL A 149 -18.79 21.11 -9.68
C VAL A 149 -19.65 20.36 -8.67
N SER A 150 -20.53 21.08 -7.98
CA SER A 150 -21.56 20.49 -7.13
C SER A 150 -22.91 20.49 -7.85
N GLN A 151 -23.64 19.38 -7.77
CA GLN A 151 -25.04 19.29 -8.23
C GLN A 151 -26.04 19.66 -7.13
N SER A 152 -25.55 19.95 -5.92
CA SER A 152 -26.35 20.30 -4.75
C SER A 152 -25.74 21.51 -4.04
N GLU A 153 -26.18 21.78 -2.80
CA GLU A 153 -25.71 22.89 -2.00
C GLU A 153 -24.20 22.79 -1.69
N ILE A 154 -23.54 23.95 -1.59
CA ILE A 154 -22.20 24.08 -1.00
C ILE A 154 -22.34 24.99 0.21
N GLN A 155 -21.85 24.53 1.35
CA GLN A 155 -21.91 25.25 2.61
C GLN A 155 -20.56 25.27 3.32
N ASP A 156 -20.32 26.34 4.04
CA ASP A 156 -19.24 26.46 5.01
C ASP A 156 -19.83 26.57 6.43
N LYS A 157 -19.02 27.01 7.39
CA LYS A 157 -19.44 27.15 8.79
C LYS A 157 -20.50 28.24 9.00
N LEU A 158 -20.57 29.25 8.14
CA LEU A 158 -21.37 30.47 8.32
C LEU A 158 -22.60 30.51 7.42
N GLY A 159 -22.58 29.83 6.28
CA GLY A 159 -23.72 29.81 5.37
C GLY A 159 -23.53 28.90 4.17
N SER A 160 -24.44 29.06 3.20
CA SER A 160 -24.40 28.34 1.93
C SER A 160 -24.33 29.28 0.73
N LEU A 161 -23.90 28.76 -0.42
CA LEU A 161 -23.94 29.53 -1.67
C LEU A 161 -25.38 29.96 -2.00
N SER A 162 -26.40 29.12 -1.75
CA SER A 162 -27.79 29.56 -1.92
C SER A 162 -28.17 30.71 -0.99
N SER A 163 -27.71 30.70 0.27
CA SER A 163 -27.99 31.82 1.19
C SER A 163 -27.34 33.13 0.72
N MET A 164 -26.12 33.07 0.16
CA MET A 164 -25.44 34.23 -0.41
C MET A 164 -26.15 34.76 -1.65
N ARG A 165 -26.56 33.86 -2.56
CA ARG A 165 -27.36 34.22 -3.75
C ARG A 165 -28.67 34.89 -3.34
N ASP A 166 -29.32 34.36 -2.31
CA ASP A 166 -30.59 34.86 -1.80
C ASP A 166 -30.46 36.23 -1.16
N GLN A 167 -29.46 36.42 -0.29
CA GLN A 167 -29.19 37.70 0.34
C GLN A 167 -28.88 38.75 -0.72
N TYR A 168 -28.01 38.42 -1.68
CA TYR A 168 -27.71 39.30 -2.79
C TYR A 168 -28.95 39.60 -3.63
N ASN A 169 -29.71 38.59 -4.07
CA ASN A 169 -30.86 38.80 -4.96
C ASN A 169 -32.00 39.58 -4.29
N ARG A 170 -32.06 39.63 -2.95
CA ARG A 170 -33.12 40.29 -2.20
C ARG A 170 -32.69 41.60 -1.54
N HIS A 171 -31.41 41.99 -1.60
CA HIS A 171 -30.95 43.17 -0.88
C HIS A 171 -31.54 44.47 -1.46
N THR A 172 -31.81 45.41 -0.57
CA THR A 172 -32.19 46.80 -0.90
C THR A 172 -31.48 47.75 0.05
N HIS A 173 -31.47 49.04 -0.28
CA HIS A 173 -30.88 50.10 0.55
C HIS A 173 -31.90 51.19 0.85
N PRO A 174 -31.76 51.94 1.96
CA PRO A 174 -32.50 53.19 2.15
C PRO A 174 -32.18 54.18 1.03
N GLY A 175 -33.22 54.78 0.44
CA GLY A 175 -33.10 55.86 -0.54
C GLY A 175 -32.91 57.22 0.13
N ASP A 176 -32.35 58.18 -0.61
CA ASP A 176 -32.08 59.56 -0.17
C ASP A 176 -33.33 60.37 0.17
N SER A 177 -34.50 59.92 -0.31
CA SER A 177 -35.80 60.58 -0.16
C SER A 177 -36.77 59.79 0.74
N GLY A 178 -36.27 58.88 1.59
CA GLY A 178 -37.07 58.12 2.56
C GLY A 178 -37.72 56.83 2.03
N GLY A 179 -37.48 56.46 0.77
CA GLY A 179 -37.89 55.17 0.19
C GLY A 179 -36.84 54.06 0.40
N SER A 180 -37.06 52.89 -0.21
CA SER A 180 -36.03 51.84 -0.39
C SER A 180 -35.69 51.73 -1.87
N THR A 181 -34.44 51.42 -2.20
CA THR A 181 -34.07 51.04 -3.57
C THR A 181 -34.81 49.76 -3.97
N GLY A 182 -34.89 49.51 -5.28
CA GLY A 182 -35.25 48.19 -5.80
C GLY A 182 -34.16 47.15 -5.52
N GLN A 183 -34.50 45.88 -5.75
CA GLN A 183 -33.55 44.76 -5.73
C GLN A 183 -32.59 44.82 -6.94
N PRO A 184 -31.46 44.09 -6.90
CA PRO A 184 -30.55 44.02 -8.04
C PRO A 184 -31.25 43.51 -9.31
N HIS A 185 -31.07 44.25 -10.40
CA HIS A 185 -31.59 43.87 -11.71
C HIS A 185 -30.81 42.71 -12.35
N GLN A 186 -29.53 42.55 -11.99
CA GLN A 186 -28.72 41.36 -12.32
C GLN A 186 -28.70 40.40 -11.13
N ARG A 187 -29.29 39.21 -11.32
CA ARG A 187 -29.39 38.17 -10.27
C ARG A 187 -28.23 37.19 -10.29
N MET A 188 -27.73 36.81 -9.13
CA MET A 188 -26.85 35.65 -8.97
C MET A 188 -27.64 34.35 -9.17
N ARG A 189 -27.01 33.36 -9.83
CA ARG A 189 -27.58 32.04 -10.14
C ARG A 189 -26.77 30.93 -9.49
#